data_AF-A0A2N7QM87-F1
#
_entry.id   AF-A0A2N7QM87-F1
#
_cell.length_a   1.000
_cell.length_b   1.000
_cell.length_c   1.000
_cell.angle_alpha   90.00
_cell.angle_beta   90.00
_cell.angle_gamma   90.00
#
_symmetry.space_group_name_H-M   'P 1'
#
loop_
_entity.id
_entity.type
_entity.pdbx_description
1 polymer ?
#
loop_
_entity_poly.entity_id
_entity_poly.type
_entity_poly.pdbx_seq_one_letter_code
_entity_poly.pdbx_strand_id
1 'polypeptide(L)'
;MPLWVGILLGAVLAVVLLVAGLGWWGINLFIGQATTAMTEHPVIQRCIGKIDNVSFDMVATGNDSREDGFAFRVRGTRGSGLVDAVFTTTDADHEQIDAGELHLDNGKTVSLDPDSEDDDALDQSCP
;
A
#
# COMPACT_ATOMS: atom_id res chain seq x y z
N MET A 1 -7.74 14.06 45.05
CA MET A 1 -6.52 13.62 44.34
C MET A 1 -5.52 14.75 44.35
N PRO A 2 -4.22 14.50 44.55
CA PRO A 2 -3.21 15.56 44.52
C PRO A 2 -3.10 16.19 43.13
N LEU A 3 -2.90 17.51 43.06
CA LEU A 3 -2.78 18.26 41.79
C LEU A 3 -1.64 17.73 40.89
N TRP A 4 -0.55 17.25 41.48
CA TRP A 4 0.58 16.66 40.74
C TRP A 4 0.24 15.33 40.05
N VAL A 5 -0.71 14.56 40.58
CA VAL A 5 -1.20 13.32 39.94
C VAL A 5 -1.97 13.64 38.67
N GLY A 6 -2.76 14.72 38.67
CA GLY A 6 -3.45 15.21 37.47
C GLY A 6 -2.47 15.67 36.38
N ILE A 7 -1.39 16.36 36.77
CA ILE A 7 -0.34 16.80 35.82
C ILE A 7 0.38 15.60 35.21
N LEU A 8 0.77 14.59 36.01
CA LEU A 8 1.44 13.40 35.49
C LEU A 8 0.54 12.60 34.53
N LEU A 9 -0.73 12.41 34.88
CA LEU A 9 -1.69 11.75 34.00
C LEU A 9 -1.89 12.52 32.69
N GLY A 10 -2.00 13.85 32.76
CA GLY A 10 -2.11 14.70 31.58
C GLY A 10 -0.87 14.63 30.69
N ALA A 11 0.33 14.64 31.28
CA ALA A 11 1.59 14.52 30.55
C ALA A 11 1.72 13.16 29.85
N VAL A 12 1.39 12.06 30.53
CA VAL A 12 1.40 10.71 29.95
C VAL A 12 0.41 10.62 28.79
N LEU A 13 -0.81 11.13 28.96
CA LEU A 13 -1.82 11.13 27.90
C LEU A 13 -1.36 11.97 26.70
N ALA A 14 -0.75 13.13 26.92
CA ALA A 14 -0.21 13.97 25.86
C ALA A 14 0.89 13.24 25.06
N VAL A 15 1.81 12.54 25.74
CA VAL A 15 2.85 11.74 25.07
C VAL A 15 2.23 10.62 24.25
N VAL A 16 1.23 9.90 24.78
CA VAL A 16 0.54 8.84 24.03
C VAL A 16 -0.14 9.39 22.77
N LEU A 17 -0.85 10.52 22.88
CA LEU A 17 -1.49 11.16 21.74
C LEU A 17 -0.47 11.65 20.70
N LEU A 18 0.68 12.16 21.12
CA LEU A 18 1.76 12.57 20.21
C LEU A 18 2.33 11.37 19.44
N VAL A 19 2.64 10.26 20.12
CA VAL A 19 3.16 9.05 19.47
C VAL A 19 2.13 8.47 18.50
N ALA A 20 0.86 8.38 18.91
CA ALA A 20 -0.22 7.92 18.04
C ALA A 20 -0.39 8.83 16.81
N GLY A 21 -0.32 10.16 17.00
CA GLY A 21 -0.40 11.13 15.92
C GLY A 21 0.75 11.01 14.92
N LEU A 22 2.00 10.82 15.41
CA LEU A 22 3.17 10.62 14.54
C LEU A 22 3.09 9.32 13.76
N GLY A 23 2.66 8.22 14.41
CA GLY A 23 2.45 6.93 13.73
C GLY A 23 1.38 7.03 12.64
N TRP A 24 0.25 7.67 12.95
CA TRP A 24 -0.83 7.90 11.98
C TRP A 24 -0.37 8.74 10.79
N TRP A 25 0.41 9.80 11.05
CA TRP A 25 0.96 10.66 10.00
C TRP A 25 1.93 9.91 9.08
N GLY A 26 2.86 9.13 9.63
CA GLY A 26 3.81 8.34 8.86
C GLY A 26 3.13 7.30 7.95
N ILE A 27 2.16 6.57 8.48
CA ILE A 27 1.38 5.60 7.69
C ILE A 27 0.62 6.30 6.55
N ASN A 28 0.03 7.46 6.80
CA ASN A 28 -0.72 8.18 5.78
C ASN A 28 0.18 8.72 4.65
N LEU A 29 1.42 9.09 4.94
CA LEU A 29 2.40 9.46 3.92
C LEU A 29 2.79 8.26 3.05
N PHE A 30 3.13 7.13 3.67
CA PHE A 30 3.47 5.89 2.97
C PHE A 30 2.33 5.44 2.04
N ILE A 31 1.08 5.42 2.52
CA ILE A 31 -0.09 5.06 1.69
C ILE A 31 -0.21 5.98 0.47
N GLY A 32 0.08 7.28 0.64
CA GLY A 32 0.09 8.24 -0.46
C GLY A 32 1.16 7.94 -1.51
N GLN A 33 2.38 7.65 -1.07
CA GLN A 33 3.50 7.31 -1.95
C GLN A 33 3.26 5.99 -2.69
N ALA A 34 2.86 4.94 -1.98
CA ALA A 34 2.48 3.66 -2.57
C ALA A 34 1.31 3.80 -3.57
N THR A 35 0.34 4.67 -3.28
CA THR A 35 -0.77 4.96 -4.22
C THR A 35 -0.28 5.59 -5.51
N THR A 36 0.65 6.54 -5.43
CA THR A 36 1.28 7.15 -6.60
C THR A 36 2.04 6.11 -7.41
N ALA A 37 2.89 5.31 -6.75
CA ALA A 37 3.65 4.23 -7.39
C ALA A 37 2.73 3.23 -8.13
N MET A 38 1.65 2.79 -7.48
CA MET A 38 0.65 1.91 -8.10
C MET A 38 -0.08 2.56 -9.27
N THR A 39 -0.37 3.86 -9.18
CA THR A 39 -1.05 4.59 -10.26
C THR A 39 -0.14 4.77 -11.47
N GLU A 40 1.17 4.91 -11.28
CA GLU A 40 2.15 5.07 -12.35
C GLU A 40 2.57 3.72 -12.98
N HIS A 41 2.32 2.61 -12.29
CA HIS A 41 2.68 1.29 -12.77
C HIS A 41 1.87 0.86 -14.02
N PRO A 42 2.52 0.50 -15.14
CA PRO A 42 1.84 0.25 -16.42
C PRO A 42 0.85 -0.92 -16.35
N VAL A 43 1.19 -1.98 -15.61
CA VAL A 43 0.31 -3.15 -15.42
C VAL A 43 -0.96 -2.80 -14.66
N ILE A 44 -0.84 -2.01 -13.59
CA ILE A 44 -1.96 -1.62 -12.75
C ILE A 44 -2.88 -0.65 -13.52
N GLN A 45 -2.33 0.29 -14.27
CA GLN A 45 -3.12 1.14 -15.17
C GLN A 45 -3.91 0.33 -16.20
N ARG A 46 -3.32 -0.74 -16.75
CA ARG A 46 -3.98 -1.59 -17.75
C ARG A 46 -5.12 -2.41 -17.13
N CYS A 47 -4.87 -3.05 -15.99
CA CYS A 47 -5.80 -3.96 -15.34
C CYS A 47 -6.88 -3.26 -14.49
N ILE A 48 -6.51 -2.24 -13.71
CA ILE A 48 -7.38 -1.55 -12.75
C ILE A 48 -7.91 -0.23 -13.32
N GLY A 49 -7.17 0.40 -14.24
CA GLY A 49 -7.52 1.69 -14.82
C GLY A 49 -7.15 2.86 -13.91
N LYS A 50 -7.96 3.93 -13.95
CA LYS A 50 -7.78 5.05 -13.03
C LYS A 50 -8.23 4.60 -11.64
N ILE A 51 -7.31 4.66 -10.67
CA ILE A 51 -7.59 4.28 -9.29
C ILE A 51 -8.47 5.35 -8.64
N ASP A 52 -9.62 4.93 -8.10
CA ASP A 52 -10.57 5.79 -7.39
C ASP A 52 -10.51 5.57 -5.87
N ASN A 53 -10.05 4.39 -5.43
CA ASN A 53 -9.93 4.05 -4.02
C ASN A 53 -8.75 3.11 -3.79
N VAL A 54 -7.96 3.42 -2.75
CA VAL A 54 -6.88 2.58 -2.23
C VAL A 54 -7.11 2.40 -0.74
N SER A 55 -6.97 1.16 -0.28
CA SER A 55 -7.03 0.82 1.13
C SER A 55 -5.89 -0.12 1.49
N PHE A 56 -5.13 0.24 2.51
CA PHE A 56 -4.04 -0.58 3.02
C PHE A 56 -4.60 -1.82 3.74
N ASP A 57 -4.18 -3.00 3.31
CA ASP A 57 -4.62 -4.27 3.87
C ASP A 57 -3.54 -4.82 4.81
N MET A 58 -3.61 -4.40 6.08
CA MET A 58 -2.68 -4.84 7.12
C MET A 58 -2.68 -6.35 7.33
N VAL A 59 -3.82 -7.01 7.11
CA VAL A 59 -3.95 -8.46 7.32
C VAL A 59 -3.22 -9.20 6.22
N ALA A 60 -3.44 -8.81 4.96
CA ALA A 60 -2.71 -9.37 3.84
C ALA A 60 -1.20 -9.07 3.92
N THR A 61 -0.83 -7.84 4.29
CA THR A 61 0.58 -7.44 4.54
C THR A 61 1.25 -8.35 5.57
N GLY A 62 0.59 -8.61 6.71
CA GLY A 62 1.14 -9.49 7.75
C GLY A 62 1.17 -10.98 7.39
N ASN A 63 0.52 -11.37 6.29
CA ASN A 63 0.51 -12.75 5.79
C ASN A 63 1.40 -12.92 4.53
N ASP A 64 1.98 -11.83 4.03
CA ASP A 64 2.98 -11.90 2.98
C ASP A 64 4.23 -12.61 3.51
N SER A 65 4.80 -13.45 2.66
CA SER A 65 6.05 -14.17 2.92
C SER A 65 7.30 -13.33 2.65
N ARG A 66 7.16 -12.18 1.97
CA ARG A 66 8.24 -11.23 1.68
C ARG A 66 8.53 -10.35 2.90
N GLU A 67 9.80 -10.09 3.13
CA GLU A 67 10.29 -9.34 4.31
C GLU A 67 9.78 -7.89 4.32
N ASP A 68 9.57 -7.30 3.15
CA ASP A 68 9.09 -5.92 2.94
C ASP A 68 7.88 -5.86 1.99
N GLY A 69 7.05 -6.90 2.01
CA GLY A 69 5.84 -6.97 1.20
C GLY A 69 4.69 -6.18 1.83
N PHE A 70 4.07 -5.29 1.06
CA PHE A 70 2.89 -4.53 1.47
C PHE A 70 1.71 -4.79 0.54
N ALA A 71 0.56 -5.02 1.17
CA ALA A 71 -0.67 -5.33 0.47
C ALA A 71 -1.65 -4.15 0.49
N PHE A 72 -2.15 -3.78 -0.69
CA PHE A 72 -3.09 -2.71 -0.91
C PHE A 72 -4.27 -3.19 -1.74
N ARG A 73 -5.48 -3.01 -1.22
CA ARG A 73 -6.69 -3.23 -1.99
C ARG A 73 -7.00 -1.98 -2.81
N VAL A 74 -7.03 -2.16 -4.13
CA VAL A 74 -7.24 -1.10 -5.11
C VAL A 74 -8.56 -1.30 -5.85
N ARG A 75 -9.24 -0.20 -6.12
CA ARG A 75 -10.42 -0.16 -6.99
C ARG A 75 -10.28 1.00 -7.96
N GLY A 76 -10.48 0.72 -9.24
CA GLY A 76 -10.46 1.71 -10.29
C GLY A 76 -11.57 1.50 -11.30
N THR A 77 -11.48 2.25 -12.39
CA THR A 77 -12.51 2.32 -13.42
C THR A 77 -12.67 1.04 -14.26
N ARG A 78 -11.65 0.18 -14.31
CA ARG A 78 -11.66 -1.07 -15.09
C ARG A 78 -11.78 -2.32 -14.24
N GLY A 79 -11.42 -2.24 -12.96
CA GLY A 79 -11.45 -3.40 -12.08
C GLY A 79 -11.07 -3.09 -10.63
N SER A 80 -10.98 -4.15 -9.83
CA SER A 80 -10.50 -4.12 -8.45
C SER A 80 -9.69 -5.36 -8.15
N GLY A 81 -8.81 -5.23 -7.15
CA GLY A 81 -7.94 -6.32 -6.73
C GLY A 81 -7.10 -5.96 -5.51
N LEU A 82 -6.20 -6.87 -5.18
CA LEU A 82 -5.18 -6.73 -4.16
C LEU A 82 -3.81 -6.65 -4.85
N VAL A 83 -3.14 -5.51 -4.70
CA VAL A 83 -1.72 -5.36 -5.04
C VAL A 83 -0.94 -5.84 -3.84
N ASP A 84 -0.10 -6.85 -4.03
CA ASP A 84 0.80 -7.37 -3.01
C ASP A 84 2.24 -7.22 -3.51
N ALA A 85 2.95 -6.20 -3.04
CA ALA A 85 4.20 -5.75 -3.66
C ALA A 85 5.24 -5.24 -2.66
N VAL A 86 6.50 -5.32 -3.07
CA VAL A 86 7.63 -4.66 -2.39
C VAL A 86 7.77 -3.27 -2.98
N PHE A 87 7.69 -2.27 -2.10
CA PHE A 87 7.84 -0.86 -2.45
C PHE A 87 9.23 -0.40 -2.03
N THR A 88 10.07 -0.07 -3.00
CA THR A 88 11.42 0.43 -2.76
C THR A 88 11.45 1.94 -2.94
N THR A 89 11.98 2.64 -1.94
CA THR A 89 12.19 4.09 -1.99
C THR A 89 13.29 4.42 -3.00
N THR A 90 12.93 5.06 -4.11
CA THR A 90 13.88 5.48 -5.16
C THR A 90 14.42 6.88 -4.90
N ASP A 91 13.64 7.74 -4.26
CA ASP A 91 14.09 9.03 -3.72
C ASP A 91 13.29 9.44 -2.47
N ALA A 92 13.56 10.62 -1.90
CA ALA A 92 12.96 11.07 -0.65
C ALA A 92 11.41 11.08 -0.66
N ASP A 93 10.80 11.21 -1.83
CA ASP A 93 9.36 11.37 -2.00
C ASP A 93 8.73 10.29 -2.90
N HIS A 94 9.52 9.45 -3.59
CA HIS A 94 9.03 8.48 -4.57
C HIS A 94 9.37 7.03 -4.19
N GLU A 95 8.37 6.17 -4.35
CA GLU A 95 8.48 4.73 -4.25
C GLU A 95 8.25 4.09 -5.62
N GLN A 96 8.90 2.96 -5.86
CA GLN A 96 8.71 2.13 -7.03
C GLN A 96 8.35 0.71 -6.60
N ILE A 97 7.55 0.02 -7.41
CA ILE A 97 7.28 -1.41 -7.23
C ILE A 97 8.45 -2.17 -7.85
N ASP A 98 9.21 -2.87 -7.01
CA ASP A 98 10.35 -3.68 -7.46
C ASP A 98 9.93 -5.11 -7.80
N ALA A 99 8.99 -5.67 -7.03
CA ALA A 99 8.47 -7.00 -7.26
C ALA A 99 7.07 -7.14 -6.64
N GLY A 100 6.19 -7.88 -7.30
CA GLY A 100 4.95 -8.30 -6.68
C GLY A 100 3.90 -8.84 -7.60
N GLU A 101 2.70 -8.97 -7.07
CA GLU A 101 1.57 -9.57 -7.76
C GLU A 101 0.33 -8.69 -7.58
N LEU A 102 -0.46 -8.57 -8.65
CA LEU A 102 -1.80 -8.02 -8.63
C LEU A 102 -2.79 -9.19 -8.69
N HIS A 103 -3.45 -9.47 -7.58
CA HIS A 103 -4.55 -10.42 -7.50
C HIS A 103 -5.87 -9.71 -7.80
N LEU A 104 -6.40 -9.92 -9.00
CA LEU A 104 -7.67 -9.36 -9.43
C LEU A 104 -8.84 -10.08 -8.75
N ASP A 105 -9.93 -9.35 -8.48
CA ASP A 105 -11.15 -9.94 -7.90
C ASP A 105 -11.82 -10.97 -8.84
N ASN A 106 -11.45 -10.98 -10.14
CA ASN A 106 -11.87 -12.00 -11.09
C ASN A 106 -11.11 -13.34 -10.94
N GLY A 107 -10.21 -13.44 -9.95
CA GLY A 107 -9.43 -14.63 -9.62
C GLY A 107 -8.12 -14.77 -10.40
N LYS A 108 -7.80 -13.84 -11.30
CA LYS A 108 -6.52 -13.84 -12.02
C LYS A 108 -5.45 -13.15 -11.19
N THR A 109 -4.21 -13.62 -11.33
CA THR A 109 -3.05 -13.01 -10.70
C THR A 109 -2.09 -12.58 -11.80
N VAL A 110 -1.52 -11.39 -11.66
CA VAL A 110 -0.67 -10.76 -12.66
C VAL A 110 0.63 -10.32 -11.99
N SER A 111 1.79 -10.68 -12.57
CA SER A 111 3.08 -10.21 -12.06
C SER A 111 3.22 -8.70 -12.25
N LEU A 112 3.78 -8.03 -11.25
CA LEU A 112 4.18 -6.64 -11.26
C LEU A 112 5.69 -6.48 -11.43
N ASP A 113 6.42 -7.59 -11.59
CA ASP A 113 7.85 -7.57 -11.84
C ASP A 113 8.14 -6.94 -13.22
N PRO A 114 8.92 -5.85 -13.29
CA PRO A 114 9.24 -5.16 -14.55
C PRO A 114 10.04 -6.02 -15.54
N ASP A 115 10.72 -7.07 -15.06
CA ASP A 115 11.51 -7.99 -15.88
C ASP A 115 10.73 -9.26 -16.26
N SER A 116 9.46 -9.38 -15.87
CA SER A 116 8.64 -10.53 -16.25
C SER A 116 8.39 -10.54 -17.77
N GLU A 117 8.91 -11.54 -18.47
CA GLU A 117 8.85 -11.70 -19.94
C GLU A 117 7.43 -12.00 -20.49
N ASP A 118 6.40 -11.84 -19.67
CA ASP A 118 5.04 -12.32 -19.91
C ASP A 118 4.08 -11.24 -20.45
N ASP A 119 4.59 -10.27 -21.22
CA ASP A 119 3.81 -9.16 -21.81
C ASP A 119 2.56 -9.63 -22.60
N ASP A 120 2.65 -10.76 -23.32
CA ASP A 120 1.54 -11.35 -24.09
C ASP A 120 0.47 -12.03 -23.19
N ALA A 121 0.84 -12.42 -21.96
CA ALA A 121 -0.07 -12.98 -20.98
C ALA A 121 -0.80 -11.90 -20.16
N LEU A 122 -0.21 -10.70 -20.04
CA LEU A 122 -0.83 -9.54 -19.39
C LEU A 122 -2.12 -9.10 -20.10
N ASP A 123 -2.13 -9.10 -21.43
CA ASP A 123 -3.27 -8.65 -22.24
C ASP A 123 -4.49 -9.60 -22.16
N GLN A 124 -4.25 -10.89 -21.87
CA GLN A 124 -5.32 -11.87 -21.62
C GLN A 124 -5.75 -11.92 -20.15
N SER A 125 -4.95 -11.36 -19.25
CA SER A 125 -5.16 -11.45 -17.80
C SER A 125 -5.91 -10.23 -17.24
N CYS A 126 -5.69 -9.05 -17.82
CA CYS A 126 -6.49 -7.87 -17.51
C CYS A 126 -7.91 -7.96 -18.12
N PRO A 127 -8.94 -7.36 -17.48
CA PRO A 127 -10.30 -7.28 -18.00
C PRO A 127 -10.50 -6.26 -19.15
#